data_AF-A0AAU3QBM5-F1
#
_entry.id   AF-A0AAU3QBM5-F1
#
_cell.length_a   1.000
_cell.length_b   1.000
_cell.length_c   1.000
_cell.angle_alpha   90.00
_cell.angle_beta   90.00
_cell.angle_gamma   90.00
#
_symmetry.space_group_name_H-M   'P 1'
#
loop_
_entity.id
_entity.type
_entity.pdbx_description
1 polymer ?
#
loop_
_entity_poly.entity_id
_entity_poly.type
_entity_poly.pdbx_seq_one_letter_code
_entity_poly.pdbx_strand_id
1 'polypeptide(L)'
;MSQTQDQNAGLEASRRGPRGARQQLAYLFVAVALREAARGGVMRRQAMASLTAQDRAAMRTAVEGQFLVPRTEGGREQAADQLRIALMWRDTSSVAARLVEDLVADYRVEEGLIIDVEAGTVDVDPAFDAPAQQKRRALTVQHNHHLEAVFTALTLLRRSSESLPTGVESALVVPASRAKRVALTARLRELGVGESDSKTAVFVLAYLSGETADLDYLVEAPTLIDPGEEIKPVVADALADLIRQVDTPALDPDRWTALTGLLSPDDRELADTTRTATLTGTRLQPIPPWTDLNVDRRALSRRVREYRDQLRTAVSFGATVAASPHIDDRDWEMVQGHVAAMLSSRSWIEKDLAHSGLLGIEDTRLRHVMDLFDAGDIRADRLLFVSELALRETDLSLLNGRAERIATTGAAAITNALDSLTAPENRTAATARPATLDQESLTWQLSAIANGHPSSAQISAELTGEISKLLTESRASETTATVITSETKAWLQQADGQGQQIVASSTAWSMRITEVCAARDTASIRFAGRELGSPPAQASASVDHHAGSLIVAALPTATHRTAPTSIDADIDGRTSTDPGVEAEAQL
;
A
#
# COMPACT_ATOMS: atom_id res chain seq x y z
N MET A 1 6.91 -48.21 -26.48
CA MET A 1 7.59 -46.94 -26.15
C MET A 1 6.68 -45.72 -26.24
N SER A 2 5.48 -45.76 -26.85
CA SER A 2 4.54 -44.61 -26.84
C SER A 2 3.74 -44.42 -25.54
N GLN A 3 3.58 -45.45 -24.70
CA GLN A 3 2.79 -45.34 -23.46
C GLN A 3 3.47 -44.50 -22.35
N THR A 4 4.80 -44.40 -22.38
CA THR A 4 5.58 -43.69 -21.36
C THR A 4 5.71 -42.19 -21.68
N GLN A 5 5.56 -41.78 -22.95
CA GLN A 5 5.58 -40.37 -23.35
C GLN A 5 4.24 -39.67 -23.07
N ASP A 6 3.10 -40.34 -23.26
CA ASP A 6 1.79 -39.76 -22.92
C ASP A 6 1.56 -39.66 -21.39
N GLN A 7 2.15 -40.58 -20.60
CA GLN A 7 2.13 -40.46 -19.13
C GLN A 7 3.00 -39.30 -18.62
N ASN A 8 4.15 -39.04 -19.25
CA ASN A 8 4.99 -37.90 -18.88
C ASN A 8 4.39 -36.56 -19.33
N ALA A 9 3.72 -36.48 -20.48
CA ALA A 9 3.01 -35.27 -20.90
C ALA A 9 1.82 -34.94 -19.98
N GLY A 10 1.12 -35.97 -19.45
CA GLY A 10 0.08 -35.80 -18.42
C GLY A 10 0.66 -35.37 -17.06
N LEU A 11 1.83 -35.88 -16.66
CA LEU A 11 2.50 -35.50 -15.41
C LEU A 11 3.12 -34.10 -15.45
N GLU A 12 3.63 -33.66 -16.61
CA GLU A 12 4.12 -32.28 -16.80
C GLU A 12 2.96 -31.28 -16.92
N ALA A 13 1.82 -31.67 -17.49
CA ALA A 13 0.61 -30.84 -17.49
C ALA A 13 -0.03 -30.70 -16.10
N SER A 14 0.17 -31.68 -15.20
CA SER A 14 -0.31 -31.66 -13.81
C SER A 14 0.53 -30.80 -12.86
N ARG A 15 1.70 -30.29 -13.26
CA ARG A 15 2.52 -29.39 -12.41
C ARG A 15 2.34 -27.93 -12.77
N ARG A 16 1.10 -27.48 -12.90
CA ARG A 16 0.82 -26.04 -12.91
C ARG A 16 0.87 -25.54 -11.46
N GLY A 17 1.96 -24.88 -11.09
CA GLY A 17 2.05 -24.20 -9.80
C GLY A 17 0.93 -23.15 -9.62
N PRO A 18 0.66 -22.72 -8.37
CA PRO A 18 -0.40 -21.78 -8.06
C PRO A 18 -0.16 -20.45 -8.79
N ARG A 19 -1.24 -19.88 -9.33
CA ARG A 19 -1.23 -18.65 -10.14
C ARG A 19 -2.05 -17.57 -9.48
N GLY A 20 -1.54 -16.34 -9.48
CA GLY A 20 -2.18 -15.22 -8.82
C GLY A 20 -1.88 -15.22 -7.32
N ALA A 21 -1.81 -14.01 -6.74
CA ALA A 21 -1.39 -13.79 -5.37
C ALA A 21 -2.26 -14.55 -4.36
N ARG A 22 -3.58 -14.61 -4.62
CA ARG A 22 -4.54 -15.21 -3.70
C ARG A 22 -4.39 -16.73 -3.59
N GLN A 23 -4.34 -17.44 -4.72
CA GLN A 23 -4.11 -18.89 -4.74
C GLN A 23 -2.72 -19.25 -4.19
N GLN A 24 -1.70 -18.43 -4.47
CA GLN A 24 -0.34 -18.62 -3.95
C GLN A 24 -0.29 -18.50 -2.42
N LEU A 25 -0.96 -17.50 -1.84
CA LEU A 25 -1.08 -17.36 -0.39
C LEU A 25 -1.88 -18.50 0.24
N ALA A 26 -3.03 -18.86 -0.34
CA ALA A 26 -3.85 -19.96 0.14
C ALA A 26 -3.07 -21.28 0.13
N TYR A 27 -2.34 -21.57 -0.95
CA TYR A 27 -1.46 -22.72 -1.05
C TYR A 27 -0.42 -22.72 0.08
N LEU A 28 0.26 -21.59 0.30
CA LEU A 28 1.26 -21.46 1.36
C LEU A 28 0.65 -21.75 2.74
N PHE A 29 -0.48 -21.13 3.07
CA PHE A 29 -1.11 -21.29 4.38
C PHE A 29 -1.59 -22.72 4.62
N VAL A 30 -2.20 -23.36 3.61
CA VAL A 30 -2.63 -24.76 3.73
C VAL A 30 -1.42 -25.69 3.89
N ALA A 31 -0.34 -25.46 3.14
CA ALA A 31 0.88 -26.26 3.25
C ALA A 31 1.53 -26.13 4.65
N VAL A 32 1.58 -24.91 5.21
CA VAL A 32 2.00 -24.66 6.60
C VAL A 32 1.07 -25.37 7.58
N ALA A 33 -0.25 -25.26 7.41
CA ALA A 33 -1.25 -25.87 8.28
C ALA A 33 -1.13 -27.40 8.32
N LEU A 34 -0.97 -28.07 7.18
CA LEU A 34 -0.78 -29.53 7.10
C LEU A 34 0.49 -29.97 7.84
N ARG A 35 1.60 -29.26 7.61
CA ARG A 35 2.89 -29.57 8.24
C ARG A 35 2.86 -29.37 9.75
N GLU A 36 2.27 -28.27 10.21
CA GLU A 36 2.09 -28.00 11.64
C GLU A 36 1.13 -28.97 12.30
N ALA A 37 0.04 -29.36 11.63
CA ALA A 37 -0.87 -30.36 12.14
C ALA A 37 -0.22 -31.74 12.26
N ALA A 38 0.65 -32.13 11.32
CA ALA A 38 1.41 -33.36 11.40
C ALA A 38 2.37 -33.37 12.60
N ARG A 39 3.16 -32.29 12.79
CA ARG A 39 4.07 -32.14 13.93
C ARG A 39 3.32 -32.04 15.27
N GLY A 40 2.32 -31.15 15.33
CA GLY A 40 1.50 -30.90 16.50
C GLY A 40 0.63 -32.10 16.88
N GLY A 41 0.17 -32.89 15.92
CA GLY A 41 -0.60 -34.12 16.16
C GLY A 41 0.22 -35.18 16.88
N VAL A 42 1.52 -35.32 16.56
CA VAL A 42 2.44 -36.21 17.28
C VAL A 42 2.63 -35.76 18.73
N MET A 43 2.96 -34.48 18.93
CA MET A 43 3.14 -33.91 20.28
C MET A 43 1.85 -33.98 21.10
N ARG A 44 0.69 -33.69 20.49
CA ARG A 44 -0.62 -33.80 21.13
C ARG A 44 -0.90 -35.23 21.55
N ARG A 45 -0.68 -36.23 20.68
CA ARG A 45 -0.88 -37.65 21.04
C ARG A 45 -0.01 -38.06 22.23
N GLN A 46 1.23 -37.60 22.27
CA GLN A 46 2.15 -37.81 23.41
C GLN A 46 1.63 -37.13 24.68
N ALA A 47 1.23 -35.86 24.61
CA ALA A 47 0.69 -35.12 25.76
C ALA A 47 -0.65 -35.72 26.26
N MET A 48 -1.53 -36.15 25.36
CA MET A 48 -2.81 -36.76 25.71
C MET A 48 -2.66 -38.14 26.34
N ALA A 49 -1.58 -38.88 26.05
CA ALA A 49 -1.33 -40.18 26.66
C ALA A 49 -1.11 -40.08 28.18
N SER A 50 -0.64 -38.94 28.68
CA SER A 50 -0.46 -38.68 30.12
C SER A 50 -1.68 -38.10 30.84
N LEU A 51 -2.76 -37.77 30.13
CA LEU A 51 -3.95 -37.12 30.70
C LEU A 51 -5.05 -38.10 31.10
N THR A 52 -5.85 -37.73 32.11
CA THR A 52 -7.03 -38.51 32.49
C THR A 52 -8.10 -38.49 31.39
N ALA A 53 -9.08 -39.41 31.45
CA ALA A 53 -10.19 -39.40 30.50
C ALA A 53 -11.04 -38.11 30.60
N GLN A 54 -11.18 -37.55 31.80
CA GLN A 54 -11.91 -36.32 32.04
C GLN A 54 -11.17 -35.11 31.45
N ASP A 55 -9.86 -35.00 31.65
CA ASP A 55 -9.06 -33.89 31.10
C ASP A 55 -9.05 -33.94 29.57
N ARG A 56 -8.94 -35.14 28.97
CA ARG A 56 -9.03 -35.31 27.51
C ARG A 56 -10.39 -34.89 26.97
N ALA A 57 -11.47 -35.21 27.66
CA ALA A 57 -12.82 -34.78 27.28
C ALA A 57 -12.96 -33.26 27.38
N ALA A 58 -12.48 -32.64 28.47
CA ALA A 58 -12.51 -31.20 28.66
C ALA A 58 -11.72 -30.44 27.59
N MET A 59 -10.49 -30.90 27.27
CA MET A 59 -9.69 -30.31 26.19
C MET A 59 -10.38 -30.43 24.83
N ARG A 60 -10.99 -31.59 24.53
CA ARG A 60 -11.75 -31.77 23.29
C ARG A 60 -12.93 -30.79 23.23
N THR A 61 -13.73 -30.70 24.28
CA THR A 61 -14.88 -29.78 24.35
C THR A 61 -14.44 -28.32 24.18
N ALA A 62 -13.31 -27.93 24.79
CA ALA A 62 -12.77 -26.58 24.64
C ALA A 62 -12.38 -26.25 23.19
N VAL A 63 -11.77 -27.20 22.48
CA VAL A 63 -11.42 -27.05 21.06
C VAL A 63 -12.66 -27.07 20.17
N GLU A 64 -13.62 -27.95 20.44
CA GLU A 64 -14.91 -27.96 19.73
C GLU A 64 -15.66 -26.63 19.88
N GLY A 65 -15.54 -25.98 21.04
CA GLY A 65 -16.04 -24.62 21.26
C GLY A 65 -15.39 -23.56 20.36
N GLN A 66 -14.12 -23.73 19.98
CA GLN A 66 -13.43 -22.82 19.05
C GLN A 66 -13.94 -22.96 17.61
N PHE A 67 -14.49 -24.12 17.23
CA PHE A 67 -15.06 -24.36 15.91
C PHE A 67 -16.46 -23.76 15.71
N LEU A 68 -17.09 -23.28 16.78
CA LEU A 68 -18.42 -22.66 16.72
C LEU A 68 -18.40 -21.19 16.28
N VAL A 69 -17.21 -20.60 16.08
CA VAL A 69 -17.06 -19.25 15.55
C VAL A 69 -17.51 -19.25 14.07
N PRO A 70 -18.49 -18.41 13.68
CA PRO A 70 -19.00 -18.38 12.31
C PRO A 70 -17.89 -18.15 11.28
N ARG A 71 -17.88 -18.97 10.21
CA ARG A 71 -16.89 -18.89 9.11
C ARG A 71 -16.92 -17.57 8.34
N THR A 72 -18.05 -16.88 8.34
CA THR A 72 -18.28 -15.66 7.56
C THR A 72 -17.46 -14.47 8.02
N GLU A 73 -16.84 -14.54 9.19
CA GLU A 73 -16.05 -13.44 9.77
C GLU A 73 -14.53 -13.60 9.55
N GLY A 74 -14.07 -14.79 9.14
CA GLY A 74 -12.64 -15.12 9.08
C GLY A 74 -12.04 -15.13 7.68
N GLY A 75 -10.95 -14.39 7.49
CA GLY A 75 -10.14 -14.43 6.27
C GLY A 75 -9.45 -15.78 6.03
N ARG A 76 -8.75 -15.90 4.90
CA ARG A 76 -8.00 -17.12 4.50
C ARG A 76 -7.03 -17.60 5.57
N GLU A 77 -6.42 -16.68 6.31
CA GLU A 77 -5.48 -16.98 7.40
C GLU A 77 -6.18 -17.74 8.53
N GLN A 78 -7.37 -17.29 8.92
CA GLN A 78 -8.17 -17.93 9.96
C GLN A 78 -8.70 -19.29 9.48
N ALA A 79 -9.11 -19.41 8.21
CA ALA A 79 -9.50 -20.70 7.64
C ALA A 79 -8.34 -21.72 7.66
N ALA A 80 -7.11 -21.28 7.39
CA ALA A 80 -5.94 -22.14 7.48
C ALA A 80 -5.59 -22.54 8.92
N ASP A 81 -5.70 -21.61 9.88
CA ASP A 81 -5.49 -21.93 11.30
C ASP A 81 -6.57 -22.90 11.83
N GLN A 82 -7.84 -22.69 11.44
CA GLN A 82 -8.92 -23.63 11.73
C GLN A 82 -8.65 -25.00 11.09
N LEU A 83 -8.16 -25.04 9.84
CA LEU A 83 -7.77 -26.30 9.20
C LEU A 83 -6.67 -27.00 9.99
N ARG A 84 -5.61 -26.29 10.38
CA ARG A 84 -4.51 -26.81 11.20
C ARG A 84 -5.02 -27.42 12.51
N ILE A 85 -5.84 -26.69 13.26
CA ILE A 85 -6.40 -27.16 14.53
C ILE A 85 -7.31 -28.37 14.29
N ALA A 86 -8.20 -28.32 13.30
CA ALA A 86 -9.12 -29.41 13.01
C ALA A 86 -8.38 -30.69 12.61
N LEU A 87 -7.33 -30.59 11.80
CA LEU A 87 -6.47 -31.71 11.42
C LEU A 87 -5.81 -32.38 12.63
N MET A 88 -5.35 -31.60 13.61
CA MET A 88 -4.75 -32.15 14.84
C MET A 88 -5.74 -33.00 15.65
N TRP A 89 -7.04 -32.71 15.55
CA TRP A 89 -8.11 -33.34 16.34
C TRP A 89 -8.99 -34.32 15.54
N ARG A 90 -8.83 -34.38 14.21
CA ARG A 90 -9.64 -35.14 13.25
C ARG A 90 -9.96 -36.57 13.71
N ASP A 91 -8.95 -37.31 14.14
CA ASP A 91 -9.10 -38.72 14.51
C ASP A 91 -9.87 -38.93 15.83
N THR A 92 -10.13 -37.86 16.58
CA THR A 92 -10.66 -37.89 17.96
C THR A 92 -11.92 -37.04 18.18
N SER A 93 -12.31 -36.23 17.19
CA SER A 93 -13.50 -35.37 17.23
C SER A 93 -14.20 -35.41 15.87
N SER A 94 -15.47 -35.82 15.86
CA SER A 94 -16.31 -35.82 14.65
C SER A 94 -16.60 -34.41 14.16
N VAL A 95 -16.63 -33.42 15.06
CA VAL A 95 -16.79 -31.99 14.71
C VAL A 95 -15.56 -31.52 13.93
N ALA A 96 -14.35 -31.84 14.43
CA ALA A 96 -13.11 -31.53 13.72
C ALA A 96 -13.04 -32.21 12.35
N ALA A 97 -13.42 -33.49 12.27
CA ALA A 97 -13.42 -34.23 11.00
C ALA A 97 -14.35 -33.60 9.95
N ARG A 98 -15.57 -33.23 10.34
CA ARG A 98 -16.50 -32.51 9.46
C ARG A 98 -15.96 -31.14 9.06
N LEU A 99 -15.36 -30.40 10.00
CA LEU A 99 -14.79 -29.10 9.69
C LEU A 99 -13.66 -29.19 8.66
N VAL A 100 -12.81 -30.23 8.72
CA VAL A 100 -11.79 -30.50 7.71
C VAL A 100 -12.42 -30.72 6.33
N GLU A 101 -13.44 -31.59 6.22
CA GLU A 101 -14.14 -31.83 4.95
C GLU A 101 -14.72 -30.54 4.37
N ASP A 102 -15.41 -29.76 5.21
CA ASP A 102 -16.02 -28.50 4.83
C ASP A 102 -14.95 -27.46 4.42
N LEU A 103 -13.80 -27.38 5.10
CA LEU A 103 -12.71 -26.44 4.74
C LEU A 103 -12.00 -26.86 3.44
N VAL A 104 -11.78 -28.16 3.24
CA VAL A 104 -11.18 -28.69 2.01
C VAL A 104 -12.08 -28.41 0.81
N ALA A 105 -13.40 -28.59 0.97
CA ALA A 105 -14.37 -28.24 -0.05
C ALA A 105 -14.33 -26.73 -0.38
N ASP A 106 -14.31 -25.87 0.64
CA ASP A 106 -14.23 -24.42 0.46
C ASP A 106 -12.95 -24.01 -0.29
N TYR A 107 -11.77 -24.50 0.12
CA TYR A 107 -10.51 -24.21 -0.58
C TYR A 107 -10.50 -24.65 -2.04
N ARG A 108 -11.17 -25.77 -2.35
CA ARG A 108 -11.29 -26.24 -3.73
C ARG A 108 -12.16 -25.31 -4.57
N VAL A 109 -13.28 -24.84 -4.03
CA VAL A 109 -14.22 -23.95 -4.73
C VAL A 109 -13.67 -22.54 -4.85
N GLU A 110 -13.12 -22.01 -3.77
CA GLU A 110 -12.76 -20.60 -3.65
C GLU A 110 -11.37 -20.30 -4.22
N GLU A 111 -10.44 -21.26 -4.12
CA GLU A 111 -9.02 -21.08 -4.47
C GLU A 111 -8.50 -22.14 -5.44
N GLY A 112 -9.30 -23.16 -5.81
CA GLY A 112 -8.86 -24.22 -6.70
C GLY A 112 -7.78 -25.12 -6.12
N LEU A 113 -7.74 -25.30 -4.79
CA LEU A 113 -6.77 -26.18 -4.13
C LEU A 113 -7.34 -27.58 -3.92
N ILE A 114 -6.55 -28.60 -4.25
CA ILE A 114 -6.86 -30.01 -3.99
C ILE A 114 -5.99 -30.43 -2.81
N ILE A 115 -6.62 -30.63 -1.66
CA ILE A 115 -5.91 -30.94 -0.41
C ILE A 115 -6.06 -32.44 -0.13
N ASP A 116 -4.95 -33.17 -0.19
CA ASP A 116 -4.90 -34.56 0.27
C ASP A 116 -4.44 -34.58 1.71
N VAL A 117 -5.41 -34.74 2.60
CA VAL A 117 -5.18 -34.75 4.05
C VAL A 117 -4.39 -35.97 4.51
N GLU A 118 -4.56 -37.12 3.85
CA GLU A 118 -3.87 -38.35 4.24
C GLU A 118 -2.41 -38.33 3.78
N ALA A 119 -2.16 -37.88 2.56
CA ALA A 119 -0.81 -37.69 2.04
C ALA A 119 -0.11 -36.47 2.65
N GLY A 120 -0.87 -35.54 3.23
CA GLY A 120 -0.34 -34.27 3.73
C GLY A 120 0.14 -33.36 2.62
N THR A 121 -0.49 -33.42 1.44
CA THR A 121 -0.08 -32.68 0.23
C THR A 121 -1.17 -31.71 -0.24
N VAL A 122 -0.76 -30.69 -0.98
CA VAL A 122 -1.65 -29.72 -1.63
C VAL A 122 -1.27 -29.66 -3.09
N ASP A 123 -2.27 -29.78 -3.96
CA ASP A 123 -2.14 -29.62 -5.41
C ASP A 123 -3.09 -28.50 -5.89
N VAL A 124 -2.90 -28.07 -7.14
CA VAL A 124 -3.73 -27.06 -7.79
C VAL A 124 -4.66 -27.74 -8.80
N ASP A 125 -5.95 -27.43 -8.74
CA ASP A 125 -6.93 -27.88 -9.72
C ASP A 125 -6.63 -27.26 -11.10
N PRO A 126 -6.25 -28.07 -12.11
CA PRO A 126 -5.85 -27.56 -13.42
C PRO A 126 -7.00 -26.89 -14.19
N ALA A 127 -8.26 -27.16 -13.82
CA ALA A 127 -9.43 -26.54 -14.42
C ALA A 127 -9.78 -25.17 -13.77
N PHE A 128 -9.15 -24.83 -12.66
CA PHE A 128 -9.43 -23.59 -11.94
C PHE A 128 -8.67 -22.39 -12.51
N ASP A 129 -9.40 -21.35 -12.91
CA ASP A 129 -8.82 -20.09 -13.39
C ASP A 129 -8.65 -19.10 -12.23
N ALA A 130 -7.54 -19.26 -11.50
CA ALA A 130 -7.22 -18.40 -10.36
C ALA A 130 -7.07 -16.91 -10.73
N PRO A 131 -6.40 -16.51 -11.83
CA PRO A 131 -6.39 -15.12 -12.26
C PRO A 131 -7.79 -14.53 -12.51
N ALA A 132 -8.70 -15.27 -13.16
CA ALA A 132 -10.06 -14.80 -13.38
C ALA A 132 -10.87 -14.72 -12.09
N GLN A 133 -10.69 -15.66 -11.15
CA GLN A 133 -11.35 -15.61 -9.85
C GLN A 133 -10.84 -14.43 -9.01
N GLN A 134 -9.53 -14.22 -8.96
CA GLN A 134 -8.91 -13.08 -8.27
C GLN A 134 -9.45 -11.76 -8.83
N LYS A 135 -9.46 -11.60 -10.16
CA LYS A 135 -10.00 -10.41 -10.82
C LYS A 135 -11.47 -10.17 -10.48
N ARG A 136 -12.30 -11.23 -10.49
CA ARG A 136 -13.72 -11.13 -10.12
C ARG A 136 -13.90 -10.63 -8.68
N ARG A 137 -13.17 -11.20 -7.71
CA ARG A 137 -13.22 -10.74 -6.31
C ARG A 137 -12.80 -9.29 -6.16
N ALA A 138 -11.67 -8.91 -6.76
CA ALA A 138 -11.16 -7.54 -6.69
C ALA A 138 -12.19 -6.54 -7.25
N LEU A 139 -12.86 -6.87 -8.35
CA LEU A 139 -13.94 -6.04 -8.91
C LEU A 139 -15.16 -5.96 -7.98
N THR A 140 -15.57 -7.07 -7.36
CA THR A 140 -16.67 -7.06 -6.38
C THR A 140 -16.33 -6.19 -5.17
N VAL A 141 -15.13 -6.33 -4.63
CA VAL A 141 -14.62 -5.52 -3.50
C VAL A 141 -14.59 -4.04 -3.88
N GLN A 142 -14.02 -3.71 -5.04
CA GLN A 142 -13.98 -2.33 -5.55
C GLN A 142 -15.40 -1.75 -5.75
N HIS A 143 -16.33 -2.55 -6.27
CA HIS A 143 -17.72 -2.11 -6.42
C HIS A 143 -18.37 -1.79 -5.07
N ASN A 144 -18.16 -2.63 -4.05
CA ASN A 144 -18.65 -2.37 -2.70
C ASN A 144 -18.05 -1.09 -2.12
N HIS A 145 -16.74 -0.86 -2.31
CA HIS A 145 -16.08 0.38 -1.88
C HIS A 145 -16.67 1.61 -2.56
N HIS A 146 -17.03 1.52 -3.85
CA HIS A 146 -17.68 2.60 -4.58
C HIS A 146 -19.07 2.92 -4.01
N LEU A 147 -19.86 1.89 -3.67
CA LEU A 147 -21.18 2.07 -3.04
C LEU A 147 -21.05 2.72 -1.66
N GLU A 148 -20.12 2.26 -0.84
CA GLU A 148 -19.86 2.82 0.49
C GLU A 148 -19.35 4.26 0.41
N ALA A 149 -18.48 4.57 -0.56
CA ALA A 149 -18.02 5.93 -0.82
C ALA A 149 -19.19 6.87 -1.17
N VAL A 150 -20.09 6.44 -2.06
CA VAL A 150 -21.29 7.22 -2.44
C VAL A 150 -22.22 7.42 -1.26
N PHE A 151 -22.50 6.35 -0.49
CA PHE A 151 -23.34 6.42 0.69
C PHE A 151 -22.76 7.37 1.76
N THR A 152 -21.43 7.32 1.95
CA THR A 152 -20.73 8.17 2.90
C THR A 152 -20.79 9.62 2.47
N ALA A 153 -20.45 9.94 1.22
CA ALA A 153 -20.55 11.29 0.68
C ALA A 153 -21.97 11.85 0.77
N LEU A 154 -22.98 11.03 0.47
CA LEU A 154 -24.39 11.41 0.62
C LEU A 154 -24.75 11.73 2.07
N THR A 155 -24.31 10.90 3.01
CA THR A 155 -24.53 11.10 4.45
C THR A 155 -23.91 12.41 4.93
N LEU A 156 -22.72 12.77 4.42
CA LEU A 156 -22.08 14.05 4.74
C LEU A 156 -22.90 15.24 4.24
N LEU A 157 -23.38 15.19 3.00
CA LEU A 157 -24.21 16.25 2.44
C LEU A 157 -25.56 16.39 3.20
N ARG A 158 -26.16 15.28 3.64
CA ARG A 158 -27.39 15.30 4.46
C ARG A 158 -27.17 15.86 5.86
N ARG A 159 -25.95 15.81 6.40
CA ARG A 159 -25.62 16.41 7.69
C ARG A 159 -25.42 17.91 7.60
N SER A 160 -24.91 18.40 6.46
CA SER A 160 -24.69 19.82 6.25
C SER A 160 -25.95 20.59 5.83
N SER A 161 -26.98 19.88 5.35
CA SER A 161 -28.25 20.47 4.92
C SER A 161 -29.46 19.64 5.38
N GLU A 162 -30.46 20.28 5.99
CA GLU A 162 -31.67 19.63 6.53
C GLU A 162 -32.48 18.91 5.42
N SER A 163 -32.40 19.39 4.19
CA SER A 163 -32.97 18.74 3.01
C SER A 163 -32.03 18.88 1.81
N LEU A 164 -31.67 17.75 1.18
CA LEU A 164 -30.85 17.79 -0.02
C LEU A 164 -31.65 18.25 -1.25
N PRO A 165 -31.07 19.10 -2.10
CA PRO A 165 -31.67 19.44 -3.38
C PRO A 165 -31.91 18.23 -4.28
N THR A 166 -32.99 18.28 -5.06
CA THR A 166 -33.36 17.22 -6.02
C THR A 166 -32.23 16.96 -7.02
N GLY A 167 -31.84 15.70 -7.19
CA GLY A 167 -30.84 15.27 -8.17
C GLY A 167 -29.40 15.21 -7.65
N VAL A 168 -29.14 15.56 -6.39
CA VAL A 168 -27.81 15.37 -5.77
C VAL A 168 -27.44 13.89 -5.71
N GLU A 169 -28.37 13.03 -5.29
CA GLU A 169 -28.12 11.59 -5.13
C GLU A 169 -27.72 10.92 -6.46
N SER A 170 -28.39 11.29 -7.56
CA SER A 170 -28.07 10.76 -8.89
C SER A 170 -26.82 11.37 -9.51
N ALA A 171 -26.35 12.52 -9.01
CA ALA A 171 -25.11 13.13 -9.46
C ALA A 171 -23.86 12.51 -8.81
N LEU A 172 -23.98 11.90 -7.63
CA LEU A 172 -22.85 11.29 -6.92
C LEU A 172 -22.36 10.03 -7.62
N VAL A 173 -21.40 10.21 -8.51
CA VAL A 173 -20.69 9.14 -9.23
C VAL A 173 -19.21 9.21 -8.89
N VAL A 174 -18.57 8.06 -8.69
CA VAL A 174 -17.13 7.97 -8.37
C VAL A 174 -16.29 8.64 -9.48
N PRO A 175 -15.53 9.70 -9.17
CA PRO A 175 -14.81 10.48 -10.18
C PRO A 175 -13.38 9.94 -10.39
N ALA A 176 -13.18 9.11 -11.42
CA ALA A 176 -11.89 8.48 -11.76
C ALA A 176 -10.83 9.42 -12.40
N SER A 177 -11.01 10.74 -12.34
CA SER A 177 -10.02 11.71 -12.85
C SER A 177 -10.30 13.12 -12.33
N ARG A 178 -9.29 13.98 -12.38
CA ARG A 178 -9.36 15.40 -12.00
C ARG A 178 -10.44 16.15 -12.79
N ALA A 179 -10.50 15.95 -14.10
CA ALA A 179 -11.54 16.58 -14.94
C ALA A 179 -12.95 16.18 -14.49
N LYS A 180 -13.16 14.89 -14.15
CA LYS A 180 -14.43 14.41 -13.61
C LYS A 180 -14.72 14.94 -12.20
N ARG A 181 -13.72 15.08 -11.33
CA ARG A 181 -13.87 15.71 -10.01
C ARG A 181 -14.30 17.17 -10.12
N VAL A 182 -13.62 17.95 -10.96
CA VAL A 182 -13.97 19.36 -11.21
C VAL A 182 -15.39 19.48 -11.76
N ALA A 183 -15.76 18.65 -12.73
CA ALA A 183 -17.11 18.61 -13.28
C ALA A 183 -18.16 18.23 -12.23
N LEU A 184 -17.87 17.26 -11.36
CA LEU A 184 -18.77 16.84 -10.29
C LEU A 184 -18.93 17.94 -9.24
N THR A 185 -17.85 18.60 -8.81
CA THR A 185 -17.92 19.74 -7.90
C THR A 185 -18.78 20.86 -8.47
N ALA A 186 -18.56 21.23 -9.75
CA ALA A 186 -19.38 22.22 -10.43
C ALA A 186 -20.85 21.80 -10.50
N ARG A 187 -21.13 20.54 -10.82
CA ARG A 187 -22.48 20.00 -10.88
C ARG A 187 -23.19 20.03 -9.53
N LEU A 188 -22.52 19.66 -8.45
CA LEU A 188 -23.10 19.73 -7.10
C LEU A 188 -23.42 21.18 -6.71
N ARG A 189 -22.57 22.14 -7.11
CA ARG A 189 -22.83 23.58 -6.91
C ARG A 189 -24.03 24.08 -7.71
N GLU A 190 -24.18 23.66 -8.96
CA GLU A 190 -25.37 23.97 -9.77
C GLU A 190 -26.66 23.44 -9.13
N LEU A 191 -26.56 22.31 -8.43
CA LEU A 191 -27.66 21.72 -7.67
C LEU A 191 -27.89 22.40 -6.31
N GLY A 192 -27.13 23.43 -5.97
CA GLY A 192 -27.31 24.21 -4.73
C GLY A 192 -26.53 23.69 -3.51
N VAL A 193 -25.60 22.75 -3.69
CA VAL A 193 -24.69 22.33 -2.61
C VAL A 193 -23.61 23.41 -2.41
N GLY A 194 -23.32 23.75 -1.14
CA GLY A 194 -22.28 24.72 -0.79
C GLY A 194 -20.90 24.33 -1.32
N GLU A 195 -20.02 25.31 -1.55
CA GLU A 195 -18.68 25.05 -2.12
C GLU A 195 -17.83 24.13 -1.23
N SER A 196 -17.84 24.34 0.08
CA SER A 196 -17.09 23.50 1.03
C SER A 196 -17.62 22.06 1.05
N ASP A 197 -18.94 21.90 1.08
CA ASP A 197 -19.60 20.59 1.15
C ASP A 197 -19.42 19.81 -0.15
N SER A 198 -19.54 20.47 -1.30
CA SER A 198 -19.31 19.85 -2.60
C SER A 198 -17.85 19.38 -2.75
N LYS A 199 -16.86 20.20 -2.38
CA LYS A 199 -15.45 19.79 -2.36
C LYS A 199 -15.21 18.61 -1.42
N THR A 200 -15.77 18.66 -0.20
CA THR A 200 -15.60 17.59 0.79
C THR A 200 -16.22 16.27 0.33
N ALA A 201 -17.44 16.31 -0.22
CA ALA A 201 -18.11 15.12 -0.76
C ALA A 201 -17.34 14.51 -1.95
N VAL A 202 -16.84 15.34 -2.86
CA VAL A 202 -16.04 14.88 -4.01
C VAL A 202 -14.70 14.29 -3.57
N PHE A 203 -14.04 14.91 -2.60
CA PHE A 203 -12.83 14.35 -1.99
C PHE A 203 -13.10 13.00 -1.33
N VAL A 204 -14.15 12.89 -0.50
CA VAL A 204 -14.51 11.63 0.19
C VAL A 204 -14.86 10.53 -0.81
N LEU A 205 -15.57 10.84 -1.89
CA LEU A 205 -15.82 9.91 -2.98
C LEU A 205 -14.51 9.37 -3.56
N ALA A 206 -13.59 10.24 -3.95
CA ALA A 206 -12.30 9.86 -4.52
C ALA A 206 -11.43 9.09 -3.52
N TYR A 207 -11.40 9.54 -2.27
CA TYR A 207 -10.62 8.95 -1.20
C TYR A 207 -11.06 7.51 -0.86
N LEU A 208 -12.36 7.31 -0.60
CA LEU A 208 -12.88 5.99 -0.20
C LEU A 208 -12.90 4.99 -1.37
N SER A 209 -13.11 5.46 -2.60
CA SER A 209 -13.04 4.61 -3.80
C SER A 209 -11.62 4.22 -4.21
N GLY A 210 -10.60 4.91 -3.72
CA GLY A 210 -9.20 4.71 -4.11
C GLY A 210 -8.76 5.50 -5.35
N GLU A 211 -9.64 6.31 -5.94
CA GLU A 211 -9.34 7.16 -7.10
C GLU A 211 -8.55 8.43 -6.71
N THR A 212 -7.38 8.24 -6.09
CA THR A 212 -6.54 9.30 -5.48
C THR A 212 -5.29 9.68 -6.26
N ALA A 213 -5.00 8.98 -7.38
CA ALA A 213 -3.71 9.06 -8.07
C ALA A 213 -3.38 10.44 -8.68
N ASP A 214 -4.40 11.23 -9.01
CA ASP A 214 -4.28 12.57 -9.59
C ASP A 214 -4.90 13.66 -8.71
N LEU A 215 -5.12 13.36 -7.43
CA LEU A 215 -5.61 14.32 -6.46
C LEU A 215 -4.51 15.32 -6.11
N ASP A 216 -4.78 16.61 -6.31
CA ASP A 216 -3.93 17.68 -5.78
C ASP A 216 -4.24 17.86 -4.29
N TYR A 217 -3.45 17.24 -3.42
CA TYR A 217 -3.68 17.26 -1.97
C TYR A 217 -3.65 18.68 -1.38
N LEU A 218 -2.89 19.61 -1.97
CA LEU A 218 -2.79 21.00 -1.48
C LEU A 218 -4.06 21.82 -1.77
N VAL A 219 -4.80 21.48 -2.83
CA VAL A 219 -5.91 22.30 -3.33
C VAL A 219 -7.27 21.58 -3.19
N GLU A 220 -7.30 20.28 -3.45
CA GLU A 220 -8.53 19.48 -3.52
C GLU A 220 -8.87 18.80 -2.19
N ALA A 221 -7.89 18.56 -1.31
CA ALA A 221 -8.16 17.93 -0.02
C ALA A 221 -8.67 18.96 1.02
N PRO A 222 -9.85 18.73 1.63
CA PRO A 222 -10.35 19.56 2.72
C PRO A 222 -9.50 19.35 3.99
N THR A 223 -9.43 20.37 4.84
CA THR A 223 -8.82 20.26 6.16
C THR A 223 -9.81 19.61 7.13
N LEU A 224 -9.61 18.31 7.41
CA LEU A 224 -10.55 17.52 8.21
C LEU A 224 -10.07 17.30 9.65
N ILE A 225 -8.76 17.25 9.87
CA ILE A 225 -8.13 16.94 11.16
C ILE A 225 -7.21 18.09 11.54
N ASP A 226 -7.23 18.50 12.80
CA ASP A 226 -6.31 19.47 13.36
C ASP A 226 -4.88 18.90 13.40
N PRO A 227 -3.87 19.56 12.81
CA PRO A 227 -2.47 19.18 12.95
C PRO A 227 -2.01 19.06 14.42
N GLY A 228 -2.62 19.83 15.33
CA GLY A 228 -2.39 19.74 16.77
C GLY A 228 -2.86 18.43 17.37
N GLU A 229 -4.02 17.90 16.94
CA GLU A 229 -4.49 16.58 17.35
C GLU A 229 -3.65 15.46 16.72
N GLU A 230 -3.21 15.65 15.47
CA GLU A 230 -2.38 14.68 14.74
C GLU A 230 -1.01 14.47 15.40
N ILE A 231 -0.38 15.53 15.92
CA ILE A 231 0.97 15.43 16.49
C ILE A 231 0.99 14.89 17.93
N LYS A 232 -0.13 14.92 18.66
CA LYS A 232 -0.22 14.47 20.06
C LYS A 232 0.38 13.08 20.32
N PRO A 233 0.05 12.00 19.58
CA PRO A 233 0.64 10.70 19.84
C PRO A 233 2.17 10.69 19.67
N VAL A 234 2.71 11.46 18.73
CA VAL A 234 4.16 11.59 18.54
C VAL A 234 4.82 12.31 19.72
N VAL A 235 4.18 13.35 20.25
CA VAL A 235 4.65 14.06 21.45
C VAL A 235 4.56 13.16 22.69
N ALA A 236 3.47 12.41 22.82
CA ALA A 236 3.27 11.45 23.92
C ALA A 236 4.34 10.36 23.91
N ASP A 237 4.67 9.80 22.75
CA ASP A 237 5.74 8.80 22.59
C ASP A 237 7.11 9.39 22.94
N ALA A 238 7.41 10.62 22.50
CA ALA A 238 8.66 11.30 22.86
C ALA A 238 8.77 11.53 24.38
N LEU A 239 7.66 11.87 25.05
CA LEU A 239 7.61 11.99 26.52
C LEU A 239 7.76 10.63 27.20
N ALA A 240 7.13 9.58 26.68
CA ALA A 240 7.24 8.22 27.19
C ALA A 240 8.68 7.67 27.07
N ASP A 241 9.36 7.97 25.96
CA ASP A 241 10.78 7.65 25.77
C ASP A 241 11.65 8.38 26.79
N LEU A 242 11.39 9.67 27.02
CA LEU A 242 12.09 10.45 28.04
C LEU A 242 11.90 9.87 29.45
N ILE A 243 10.70 9.39 29.79
CA ILE A 243 10.41 8.77 31.09
C ILE A 243 11.12 7.41 31.24
N ARG A 244 11.21 6.63 30.16
CA ARG A 244 11.85 5.30 30.17
C ARG A 244 13.38 5.36 30.20
N GLN A 245 13.96 6.41 29.65
CA GLN A 245 15.41 6.56 29.52
C GLN A 245 16.00 7.32 30.71
N VAL A 246 16.55 6.58 31.69
CA VAL A 246 17.12 7.14 32.92
C VAL A 246 18.46 7.88 32.67
N ASP A 247 19.17 7.60 31.58
CA ASP A 247 20.55 8.07 31.36
C ASP A 247 20.83 8.67 29.95
N THR A 248 19.81 9.07 29.18
CA THR A 248 19.99 9.58 27.80
C THR A 248 19.86 11.11 27.77
N PRO A 249 20.66 11.84 26.94
CA PRO A 249 20.58 13.29 26.86
C PRO A 249 19.14 13.76 26.62
N ALA A 250 18.77 14.85 27.30
CA ALA A 250 17.49 15.53 27.14
C ALA A 250 17.14 15.67 25.65
N LEU A 251 15.87 15.42 25.30
CA LEU A 251 15.34 15.71 23.96
C LEU A 251 15.88 17.07 23.49
N ASP A 252 16.59 17.04 22.36
CA ASP A 252 17.16 18.21 21.68
C ASP A 252 16.14 19.35 21.69
N PRO A 253 16.45 20.53 22.27
CA PRO A 253 15.51 21.63 22.40
C PRO A 253 14.87 22.03 21.07
N ASP A 254 15.66 22.05 19.99
CA ASP A 254 15.17 22.44 18.66
C ASP A 254 14.15 21.41 18.14
N ARG A 255 14.44 20.12 18.32
CA ARG A 255 13.51 19.04 18.00
C ARG A 255 12.24 19.11 18.84
N TRP A 256 12.33 19.43 20.14
CA TRP A 256 11.16 19.57 21.01
C TRP A 256 10.26 20.73 20.56
N THR A 257 10.84 21.90 20.31
CA THR A 257 10.11 23.07 19.81
C THR A 257 9.45 22.80 18.47
N ALA A 258 10.11 22.09 17.56
CA ALA A 258 9.52 21.70 16.28
C ALA A 258 8.32 20.75 16.46
N LEU A 259 8.39 19.79 17.40
CA LEU A 259 7.32 18.84 17.69
C LEU A 259 6.11 19.53 18.35
N THR A 260 6.33 20.37 19.36
CA THR A 260 5.24 21.01 20.12
C THR A 260 4.71 22.29 19.46
N GLY A 261 5.37 22.78 18.42
CA GLY A 261 4.96 23.96 17.65
C GLY A 261 3.59 23.82 16.97
N LEU A 262 3.14 22.60 16.69
CA LEU A 262 1.82 22.34 16.09
C LEU A 262 0.69 22.20 17.11
N LEU A 263 1.00 22.00 18.39
CA LEU A 263 0.00 21.88 19.46
C LEU A 263 -0.76 23.19 19.66
N SER A 264 -1.96 23.09 20.22
CA SER A 264 -2.67 24.24 20.79
C SER A 264 -1.85 24.85 21.93
N PRO A 265 -2.06 26.13 22.29
CA PRO A 265 -1.37 26.75 23.43
C PRO A 265 -1.49 25.93 24.73
N ASP A 266 -2.70 25.46 25.04
CA ASP A 266 -2.99 24.67 26.25
C ASP A 266 -2.29 23.30 26.22
N ASP A 267 -2.34 22.60 25.08
CA ASP A 267 -1.67 21.31 24.92
C ASP A 267 -0.15 21.44 24.97
N ARG A 268 0.40 22.56 24.46
CA ARG A 268 1.82 22.86 24.54
C ARG A 268 2.27 23.10 25.97
N GLU A 269 1.52 23.87 26.76
CA GLU A 269 1.79 24.09 28.17
C GLU A 269 1.77 22.77 28.96
N LEU A 270 0.80 21.90 28.68
CA LEU A 270 0.72 20.56 29.28
C LEU A 270 1.94 19.70 28.94
N ALA A 271 2.37 19.69 27.67
CA ALA A 271 3.55 18.95 27.22
C ALA A 271 4.84 19.48 27.86
N ASP A 272 5.02 20.81 27.90
CA ASP A 272 6.20 21.46 28.49
C ASP A 272 6.28 21.24 30.01
N THR A 273 5.14 21.30 30.69
CA THR A 273 5.03 20.99 32.12
C THR A 273 5.42 19.54 32.39
N THR A 274 4.92 18.60 31.57
CA THR A 274 5.24 17.18 31.68
C THR A 274 6.73 16.92 31.46
N ARG A 275 7.31 17.50 30.40
CA ARG A 275 8.75 17.41 30.13
C ARG A 275 9.58 17.94 31.31
N THR A 276 9.21 19.09 31.85
CA THR A 276 9.91 19.72 32.98
C THR A 276 9.82 18.87 34.24
N ALA A 277 8.65 18.30 34.54
CA ALA A 277 8.45 17.43 35.69
C ALA A 277 9.31 16.15 35.60
N THR A 278 9.41 15.56 34.40
CA THR A 278 10.27 14.39 34.13
C THR A 278 11.74 14.73 34.30
N LEU A 279 12.22 15.83 33.70
CA LEU A 279 13.63 16.25 33.77
C LEU A 279 14.08 16.64 35.18
N THR A 280 13.18 17.19 35.99
CA THR A 280 13.49 17.60 37.38
C THR A 280 13.37 16.45 38.38
N GLY A 281 13.02 15.24 37.95
CA GLY A 281 12.97 14.05 38.80
C GLY A 281 11.86 14.10 39.85
N THR A 282 10.74 14.75 39.53
CA THR A 282 9.58 14.81 40.44
C THR A 282 9.11 13.38 40.75
N ARG A 283 8.93 13.03 42.03
CA ARG A 283 8.72 11.63 42.51
C ARG A 283 7.49 10.91 41.95
N LEU A 284 6.55 11.62 41.34
CA LEU A 284 5.45 11.03 40.60
C LEU A 284 5.91 10.96 39.14
N GLN A 285 6.18 9.76 38.61
CA GLN A 285 6.40 9.61 37.18
C GLN A 285 5.14 10.13 36.46
N PRO A 286 5.22 11.22 35.69
CA PRO A 286 4.05 11.73 35.02
C PRO A 286 3.62 10.69 33.97
N ILE A 287 2.34 10.32 33.97
CA ILE A 287 1.76 9.55 32.86
C ILE A 287 1.81 10.48 31.64
N PRO A 288 2.36 10.04 30.49
CA PRO A 288 2.35 10.87 29.30
C PRO A 288 0.92 11.30 28.97
N PRO A 289 0.70 12.57 28.57
CA PRO A 289 -0.63 13.01 28.18
C PRO A 289 -1.10 12.25 26.92
N TRP A 290 -2.41 12.08 26.79
CA TRP A 290 -3.08 11.55 25.59
C TRP A 290 -2.78 10.09 25.22
N THR A 291 -2.32 9.25 26.16
CA THR A 291 -1.99 7.83 25.93
C THR A 291 -3.17 6.95 25.51
N ASP A 292 -4.39 7.40 25.77
CA ASP A 292 -5.56 6.51 25.76
C ASP A 292 -6.38 6.65 24.46
N LEU A 293 -6.08 7.66 23.63
CA LEU A 293 -7.03 8.14 22.61
C LEU A 293 -6.45 8.39 21.21
N ASN A 294 -5.13 8.32 21.02
CA ASN A 294 -4.50 8.78 19.80
C ASN A 294 -3.76 7.68 19.05
N VAL A 295 -4.15 7.46 17.79
CA VAL A 295 -3.46 6.56 16.86
C VAL A 295 -2.37 7.36 16.14
N ASP A 296 -1.12 6.90 16.21
CA ASP A 296 -0.06 7.40 15.33
C ASP A 296 -0.29 6.91 13.89
N ARG A 297 -0.85 7.78 13.06
CA ARG A 297 -1.13 7.55 11.64
C ARG A 297 0.13 7.19 10.84
N ARG A 298 1.32 7.69 11.23
CA ARG A 298 2.59 7.35 10.57
C ARG A 298 3.04 5.94 10.93
N ALA A 299 2.96 5.58 12.21
CA ALA A 299 3.23 4.21 12.64
C ALA A 299 2.28 3.22 11.97
N LEU A 300 0.98 3.52 11.92
CA LEU A 300 -0.01 2.67 11.27
C LEU A 300 0.21 2.59 9.75
N SER A 301 0.50 3.70 9.07
CA SER A 301 0.87 3.71 7.64
C SER A 301 2.08 2.82 7.33
N ARG A 302 3.08 2.83 8.22
CA ARG A 302 4.27 2.00 8.08
C ARG A 302 3.93 0.52 8.24
N ARG A 303 3.15 0.17 9.26
CA ARG A 303 2.68 -1.21 9.50
C ARG A 303 1.87 -1.77 8.34
N VAL A 304 0.97 -0.98 7.75
CA VAL A 304 0.21 -1.39 6.56
C VAL A 304 1.14 -1.66 5.37
N ARG A 305 2.18 -0.84 5.17
CA ARG A 305 3.20 -1.08 4.13
C ARG A 305 4.05 -2.32 4.42
N GLU A 306 4.48 -2.51 5.66
CA GLU A 306 5.22 -3.70 6.10
C GLU A 306 4.39 -4.97 5.87
N TYR A 307 3.11 -4.95 6.24
CA TYR A 307 2.17 -6.05 5.99
C TYR A 307 2.03 -6.35 4.50
N ARG A 308 1.88 -5.34 3.64
CA ARG A 308 1.86 -5.50 2.17
C ARG A 308 3.14 -6.16 1.64
N ASP A 309 4.31 -5.75 2.15
CA ASP A 309 5.60 -6.27 1.69
C ASP A 309 5.83 -7.71 2.20
N GLN A 310 5.35 -8.01 3.41
CA GLN A 310 5.26 -9.38 3.93
C GLN A 310 4.32 -10.25 3.09
N LEU A 311 3.15 -9.73 2.69
CA LEU A 311 2.23 -10.43 1.77
C LEU A 311 2.90 -10.74 0.42
N ARG A 312 3.60 -9.78 -0.19
CA ARG A 312 4.37 -9.99 -1.43
C ARG A 312 5.41 -11.10 -1.29
N THR A 313 6.09 -11.14 -0.16
CA THR A 313 7.08 -12.16 0.16
C THR A 313 6.40 -13.53 0.39
N ALA A 314 5.27 -13.57 1.08
CA ALA A 314 4.50 -14.79 1.26
C ALA A 314 3.95 -15.33 -0.07
N VAL A 315 3.50 -14.45 -0.97
CA VAL A 315 3.10 -14.82 -2.33
C VAL A 315 4.24 -15.53 -3.08
N SER A 316 5.47 -15.02 -3.01
CA SER A 316 6.62 -15.66 -3.66
C SER A 316 6.98 -16.99 -3.00
N PHE A 317 6.88 -17.11 -1.68
CA PHE A 317 7.03 -18.41 -1.01
C PHE A 317 5.99 -19.42 -1.45
N GLY A 318 4.72 -19.04 -1.61
CA GLY A 318 3.69 -19.95 -2.11
C GLY A 318 4.03 -20.55 -3.48
N ALA A 319 4.59 -19.74 -4.38
CA ALA A 319 5.08 -20.21 -5.68
C ALA A 319 6.29 -21.15 -5.54
N THR A 320 7.26 -20.80 -4.69
CA THR A 320 8.47 -21.59 -4.45
C THR A 320 8.15 -22.95 -3.80
N VAL A 321 7.25 -22.96 -2.80
CA VAL A 321 6.85 -24.17 -2.08
C VAL A 321 6.15 -25.15 -3.02
N ALA A 322 5.32 -24.65 -3.94
CA ALA A 322 4.66 -25.49 -4.94
C ALA A 322 5.63 -26.03 -6.02
N ALA A 323 6.68 -25.27 -6.34
CA ALA A 323 7.65 -25.66 -7.36
C ALA A 323 8.71 -26.66 -6.85
N SER A 324 8.95 -26.71 -5.53
CA SER A 324 10.00 -27.55 -4.96
C SER A 324 9.44 -28.81 -4.29
N PRO A 325 9.77 -30.02 -4.80
CA PRO A 325 9.37 -31.28 -4.17
C PRO A 325 10.10 -31.56 -2.84
N HIS A 326 11.20 -30.85 -2.56
CA HIS A 326 12.03 -31.03 -1.38
C HIS A 326 12.42 -29.67 -0.80
N ILE A 327 11.67 -29.23 0.19
CA ILE A 327 11.98 -28.06 1.01
C ILE A 327 12.51 -28.60 2.33
N ASP A 328 13.73 -28.21 2.69
CA ASP A 328 14.34 -28.67 3.93
C ASP A 328 13.68 -28.02 5.17
N ASP A 329 14.02 -28.51 6.36
CA ASP A 329 13.41 -28.00 7.60
C ASP A 329 13.75 -26.52 7.87
N ARG A 330 14.92 -26.05 7.43
CA ARG A 330 15.38 -24.68 7.65
C ARG A 330 14.61 -23.68 6.79
N ASP A 331 14.40 -24.01 5.53
CA ASP A 331 13.58 -23.20 4.62
C ASP A 331 12.13 -23.12 5.12
N TRP A 332 11.61 -24.23 5.66
CA TRP A 332 10.29 -24.24 6.30
C TRP A 332 10.22 -23.36 7.55
N GLU A 333 11.24 -23.36 8.40
CA GLU A 333 11.30 -22.47 9.57
C GLU A 333 11.30 -21.00 9.15
N MET A 334 12.03 -20.65 8.08
CA MET A 334 12.01 -19.31 7.51
C MET A 334 10.61 -18.93 6.99
N VAL A 335 9.96 -19.82 6.24
CA VAL A 335 8.59 -19.63 5.75
C VAL A 335 7.62 -19.40 6.91
N GLN A 336 7.68 -20.24 7.95
CA GLN A 336 6.84 -20.11 9.15
C GLN A 336 7.10 -18.79 9.88
N GLY A 337 8.36 -18.38 10.03
CA GLY A 337 8.72 -17.09 10.64
C GLY A 337 8.12 -15.91 9.88
N HIS A 338 8.14 -15.94 8.54
CA HIS A 338 7.52 -14.91 7.71
C HIS A 338 5.99 -14.92 7.81
N VAL A 339 5.35 -16.09 7.78
CA VAL A 339 3.89 -16.21 7.97
C VAL A 339 3.49 -15.68 9.35
N ALA A 340 4.19 -16.05 10.42
CA ALA A 340 3.91 -15.56 11.77
C ALA A 340 4.09 -14.05 11.90
N ALA A 341 5.16 -13.48 11.31
CA ALA A 341 5.36 -12.03 11.30
C ALA A 341 4.23 -11.30 10.56
N MET A 342 3.77 -11.85 9.44
CA MET A 342 2.66 -11.31 8.65
C MET A 342 1.33 -11.34 9.42
N LEU A 343 1.01 -12.45 10.09
CA LEU A 343 -0.20 -12.57 10.93
C LEU A 343 -0.16 -11.61 12.12
N SER A 344 1.02 -11.44 12.73
CA SER A 344 1.23 -10.46 13.80
C SER A 344 0.94 -9.04 13.30
N SER A 345 1.50 -8.65 12.15
CA SER A 345 1.20 -7.34 11.54
C SER A 345 -0.29 -7.13 11.29
N ARG A 346 -0.99 -8.13 10.76
CA ARG A 346 -2.46 -8.08 10.54
C ARG A 346 -3.21 -7.86 11.86
N SER A 347 -2.91 -8.66 12.88
CA SER A 347 -3.55 -8.54 14.20
C SER A 347 -3.32 -7.18 14.85
N TRP A 348 -2.13 -6.60 14.70
CA TRP A 348 -1.85 -5.24 15.16
C TRP A 348 -2.67 -4.19 14.44
N ILE A 349 -2.80 -4.29 13.11
CA ILE A 349 -3.63 -3.38 12.31
C ILE A 349 -5.11 -3.49 12.73
N GLU A 350 -5.63 -4.71 12.87
CA GLU A 350 -7.00 -4.97 13.32
C GLU A 350 -7.25 -4.43 14.74
N LYS A 351 -6.25 -4.56 15.63
CA LYS A 351 -6.32 -3.96 16.95
C LYS A 351 -6.38 -2.43 16.87
N ASP A 352 -5.55 -1.80 16.05
CA ASP A 352 -5.56 -0.34 15.86
C ASP A 352 -6.90 0.15 15.26
N LEU A 353 -7.52 -0.62 14.35
CA LEU A 353 -8.87 -0.37 13.83
C LEU A 353 -9.97 -0.43 14.91
N ALA A 354 -9.76 -1.20 15.98
CA ALA A 354 -10.69 -1.26 17.10
C ALA A 354 -10.59 -0.06 18.07
N HIS A 355 -9.59 0.83 17.91
CA HIS A 355 -9.41 2.00 18.77
C HIS A 355 -10.12 3.26 18.22
N SER A 356 -10.56 4.15 19.12
CA SER A 356 -11.39 5.33 18.80
C SER A 356 -10.65 6.57 18.26
N GLY A 357 -9.45 6.43 17.69
CA GLY A 357 -8.58 7.56 17.31
C GLY A 357 -8.63 7.98 15.83
N LEU A 358 -9.26 7.18 14.97
CA LEU A 358 -9.39 7.43 13.54
C LEU A 358 -10.72 8.15 13.20
N LEU A 359 -10.74 8.91 12.11
CA LEU A 359 -12.01 9.34 11.51
C LEU A 359 -12.72 8.14 10.89
N GLY A 360 -14.06 8.15 10.85
CA GLY A 360 -14.84 7.09 10.21
C GLY A 360 -14.40 6.82 8.76
N ILE A 361 -14.11 7.86 7.96
CA ILE A 361 -13.58 7.68 6.60
C ILE A 361 -12.16 7.08 6.56
N GLU A 362 -11.30 7.33 7.55
CA GLU A 362 -9.96 6.73 7.62
C GLU A 362 -10.04 5.25 7.98
N ASP A 363 -10.90 4.94 8.95
CA ASP A 363 -11.20 3.58 9.37
C ASP A 363 -11.82 2.75 8.23
N THR A 364 -12.84 3.27 7.54
CA THR A 364 -13.39 2.65 6.32
C THR A 364 -12.32 2.49 5.24
N ARG A 365 -11.47 3.50 5.02
CA ARG A 365 -10.40 3.41 4.03
C ARG A 365 -9.40 2.30 4.33
N LEU A 366 -8.98 2.16 5.58
CA LEU A 366 -8.09 1.09 5.99
C LEU A 366 -8.73 -0.28 5.78
N ARG A 367 -10.01 -0.45 6.12
CA ARG A 367 -10.75 -1.69 5.80
C ARG A 367 -10.75 -1.98 4.30
N HIS A 368 -11.05 -0.98 3.46
CA HIS A 368 -11.01 -1.13 2.01
C HIS A 368 -9.64 -1.61 1.51
N VAL A 369 -8.54 -1.08 2.07
CA VAL A 369 -7.18 -1.52 1.71
C VAL A 369 -6.94 -2.97 2.14
N MET A 370 -7.39 -3.37 3.32
CA MET A 370 -7.28 -4.75 3.81
C MET A 370 -8.13 -5.71 2.97
N ASP A 371 -9.35 -5.32 2.58
CA ASP A 371 -10.23 -6.12 1.72
C ASP A 371 -9.61 -6.36 0.33
N LEU A 372 -8.90 -5.36 -0.22
CA LEU A 372 -8.15 -5.52 -1.47
C LEU A 372 -6.95 -6.47 -1.32
N PHE A 373 -6.21 -6.40 -0.21
CA PHE A 373 -5.15 -7.36 0.10
C PHE A 373 -5.69 -8.79 0.23
N ASP A 374 -6.87 -8.94 0.82
CA ASP A 374 -7.56 -10.23 0.93
C ASP A 374 -8.07 -10.72 -0.44
N ALA A 375 -8.52 -9.82 -1.31
CA ALA A 375 -8.84 -10.11 -2.70
C ALA A 375 -7.61 -10.45 -3.56
N GLY A 376 -6.39 -10.26 -3.04
CA GLY A 376 -5.12 -10.52 -3.74
C GLY A 376 -4.62 -9.33 -4.57
N ASP A 377 -5.24 -8.16 -4.46
CA ASP A 377 -4.72 -6.92 -5.02
C ASP A 377 -3.76 -6.24 -4.02
N ILE A 378 -2.49 -6.64 -4.10
CA ILE A 378 -1.41 -6.13 -3.24
C ILE A 378 -0.84 -4.78 -3.73
N ARG A 379 -1.60 -4.05 -4.57
CA ARG A 379 -1.32 -2.66 -4.93
C ARG A 379 -1.99 -1.78 -3.88
N ALA A 380 -1.23 -1.38 -2.87
CA ALA A 380 -1.71 -0.40 -1.91
C ALA A 380 -1.69 0.99 -2.53
N ASP A 381 -2.82 1.68 -2.47
CA ASP A 381 -2.86 3.12 -2.65
C ASP A 381 -2.01 3.81 -1.60
N ARG A 382 -1.42 4.94 -1.98
CA ARG A 382 -0.46 5.66 -1.15
C ARG A 382 -1.13 6.48 -0.04
N LEU A 383 -2.37 6.92 -0.25
CA LEU A 383 -3.11 7.74 0.71
C LEU A 383 -3.99 6.85 1.61
N LEU A 384 -3.61 6.77 2.88
CA LEU A 384 -4.33 6.01 3.93
C LEU A 384 -5.02 6.89 4.97
N PHE A 385 -4.59 8.14 5.10
CA PHE A 385 -5.07 9.07 6.12
C PHE A 385 -5.25 10.46 5.51
N VAL A 386 -6.19 11.23 6.05
CA VAL A 386 -6.62 12.53 5.50
C VAL A 386 -6.14 13.71 6.33
N SER A 387 -5.27 13.46 7.30
CA SER A 387 -4.67 14.48 8.14
C SER A 387 -3.63 15.28 7.37
N GLU A 388 -3.41 16.54 7.75
CA GLU A 388 -2.55 17.47 7.02
C GLU A 388 -1.09 16.97 6.94
N LEU A 389 -0.54 16.39 8.01
CA LEU A 389 0.83 15.85 7.95
C LEU A 389 0.91 14.56 7.12
N ALA A 390 -0.12 13.72 7.13
CA ALA A 390 -0.18 12.52 6.30
C ALA A 390 -0.35 12.85 4.80
N LEU A 391 -1.18 13.84 4.46
CA LEU A 391 -1.33 14.35 3.10
C LEU A 391 -0.02 14.92 2.58
N ARG A 392 0.65 15.77 3.38
CA ARG A 392 1.99 16.29 3.08
C ARG A 392 3.00 15.18 2.85
N GLU A 393 3.07 14.20 3.75
CA GLU A 393 4.01 13.08 3.63
C GLU A 393 3.75 12.26 2.36
N THR A 394 2.48 12.04 2.03
CA THR A 394 2.07 11.33 0.80
C THR A 394 2.47 12.11 -0.45
N ASP A 395 2.22 13.43 -0.49
CA ASP A 395 2.60 14.30 -1.60
C ASP A 395 4.11 14.30 -1.83
N LEU A 396 4.88 14.55 -0.77
CA LEU A 396 6.35 14.57 -0.85
C LEU A 396 6.91 13.18 -1.22
N SER A 397 6.30 12.09 -0.76
CA SER A 397 6.68 10.73 -1.18
C SER A 397 6.41 10.48 -2.68
N LEU A 398 5.31 11.01 -3.23
CA LEU A 398 5.03 10.94 -4.67
C LEU A 398 6.08 11.70 -5.48
N LEU A 399 6.43 12.91 -5.06
CA LEU A 399 7.41 13.74 -5.73
C LEU A 399 8.83 13.16 -5.62
N ASN A 400 9.24 12.69 -4.44
CA ASN A 400 10.53 12.01 -4.25
C ASN A 400 10.62 10.73 -5.09
N GLY A 401 9.54 9.96 -5.19
CA GLY A 401 9.50 8.80 -6.08
C GLY A 401 9.60 9.15 -7.57
N ARG A 402 9.16 10.35 -7.99
CA ARG A 402 9.42 10.87 -9.35
C ARG A 402 10.89 11.28 -9.51
N ALA A 403 11.45 11.97 -8.52
CA ALA A 403 12.86 12.34 -8.49
C ALA A 403 13.78 11.12 -8.61
N GLU A 404 13.51 10.04 -7.89
CA GLU A 404 14.25 8.77 -7.98
C GLU A 404 14.20 8.16 -9.39
N ARG A 405 13.03 8.19 -10.05
CA ARG A 405 12.91 7.72 -11.44
C ARG A 405 13.68 8.59 -12.42
N ILE A 406 13.65 9.91 -12.26
CA ILE A 406 14.43 10.84 -13.09
C ILE A 406 15.93 10.57 -12.89
N ALA A 407 16.38 10.41 -11.64
CA ALA A 407 17.77 10.15 -11.33
C ALA A 407 18.27 8.82 -11.90
N THR A 408 17.55 7.72 -11.68
CA THR A 408 17.93 6.39 -12.16
C THR A 408 17.89 6.29 -13.69
N THR A 409 16.85 6.82 -14.33
CA THR A 409 16.71 6.81 -15.80
C THR A 409 17.75 7.73 -16.44
N GLY A 410 17.93 8.93 -15.91
CA GLY A 410 18.92 9.88 -16.41
C GLY A 410 20.36 9.41 -16.24
N ALA A 411 20.69 8.81 -15.09
CA ALA A 411 22.01 8.23 -14.87
C ALA A 411 22.31 7.08 -15.84
N ALA A 412 21.33 6.21 -16.09
CA ALA A 412 21.45 5.15 -17.09
C ALA A 412 21.60 5.72 -18.51
N ALA A 413 20.82 6.74 -18.88
CA ALA A 413 20.89 7.37 -20.20
C ALA A 413 22.25 8.06 -20.43
N ILE A 414 22.72 8.87 -19.47
CA ILE A 414 24.06 9.49 -19.53
C ILE A 414 25.15 8.44 -19.57
N THR A 415 25.01 7.35 -18.79
CA THR A 415 25.99 6.26 -18.80
C THR A 415 26.08 5.57 -20.14
N ASN A 416 24.94 5.22 -20.74
CA ASN A 416 24.88 4.63 -22.08
C ASN A 416 25.45 5.58 -23.14
N ALA A 417 25.16 6.88 -23.03
CA ALA A 417 25.71 7.89 -23.94
C ALA A 417 27.23 7.99 -23.81
N LEU A 418 27.77 7.94 -22.59
CA LEU A 418 29.22 7.93 -22.33
C LEU A 418 29.89 6.62 -22.76
N ASP A 419 29.22 5.47 -22.62
CA ASP A 419 29.77 4.18 -23.04
C ASP A 419 29.94 4.09 -24.57
N SER A 420 29.17 4.88 -25.33
CA SER A 420 29.38 5.02 -26.79
C SER A 420 30.76 5.57 -27.18
N LEU A 421 31.48 6.22 -26.24
CA LEU A 421 32.86 6.68 -26.43
C LEU A 421 33.87 5.53 -26.48
N THR A 422 33.52 4.32 -26.02
CA THR A 422 34.44 3.18 -25.85
C THR A 422 34.61 2.28 -27.09
N ALA A 423 34.15 2.73 -28.26
CA ALA A 423 34.31 2.01 -29.52
C ALA A 423 35.81 1.70 -29.85
N PRO A 424 36.12 0.61 -30.59
CA PRO A 424 37.48 0.07 -30.73
C PRO A 424 38.54 1.06 -31.24
N GLU A 425 38.12 2.08 -31.98
CA GLU A 425 38.97 3.09 -32.62
C GLU A 425 39.52 4.15 -31.61
N ASN A 426 38.95 4.25 -30.40
CA ASN A 426 39.28 5.27 -29.38
C ASN A 426 39.88 4.71 -28.07
N ARG A 427 40.35 3.46 -28.07
CA ARG A 427 40.72 2.70 -26.86
C ARG A 427 41.85 3.26 -25.99
N THR A 428 42.72 4.14 -26.50
CA THR A 428 43.85 4.67 -25.71
C THR A 428 43.46 5.74 -24.68
N ALA A 429 42.24 6.28 -24.73
CA ALA A 429 41.71 7.25 -23.74
C ALA A 429 40.51 6.72 -22.92
N ALA A 430 39.90 5.60 -23.33
CA ALA A 430 38.71 5.01 -22.71
C ALA A 430 38.97 4.29 -21.36
N THR A 431 40.22 4.25 -20.87
CA THR A 431 40.64 3.37 -19.76
C THR A 431 40.50 3.95 -18.35
N ALA A 432 40.00 5.17 -18.16
CA ALA A 432 39.72 5.69 -16.82
C ALA A 432 38.56 6.70 -16.83
N ARG A 433 37.33 6.21 -17.02
CA ARG A 433 36.14 7.00 -16.65
C ARG A 433 36.29 7.39 -15.16
N PRO A 434 36.18 8.68 -14.81
CA PRO A 434 36.21 9.10 -13.41
C PRO A 434 35.14 8.34 -12.62
N ALA A 435 35.46 7.95 -11.37
CA ALA A 435 34.47 7.31 -10.49
C ALA A 435 33.23 8.19 -10.30
N THR A 436 33.38 9.51 -10.32
CA THR A 436 32.28 10.50 -10.24
C THR A 436 31.29 10.42 -11.40
N LEU A 437 31.66 9.75 -12.50
CA LEU A 437 30.81 9.52 -13.66
C LEU A 437 30.33 8.08 -13.78
N ASP A 438 30.54 7.21 -12.78
CA ASP A 438 29.87 5.90 -12.77
C ASP A 438 28.35 6.04 -12.56
N GLN A 439 27.59 4.99 -12.86
CA GLN A 439 26.13 5.04 -12.81
C GLN A 439 25.61 5.34 -11.39
N GLU A 440 26.29 4.85 -10.35
CA GLU A 440 25.90 5.06 -8.95
C GLU A 440 26.09 6.53 -8.55
N SER A 441 27.24 7.12 -8.87
CA SER A 441 27.56 8.53 -8.64
C SER A 441 26.64 9.46 -9.43
N LEU A 442 26.38 9.15 -10.71
CA LEU A 442 25.41 9.90 -11.51
C LEU A 442 24.00 9.83 -10.93
N THR A 443 23.59 8.66 -10.43
CA THR A 443 22.29 8.49 -9.76
C THR A 443 22.24 9.33 -8.50
N TRP A 444 23.30 9.36 -7.69
CA TRP A 444 23.36 10.18 -6.48
C TRP A 444 23.30 11.69 -6.80
N GLN A 445 24.09 12.17 -7.78
CA GLN A 445 24.12 13.58 -8.17
C GLN A 445 22.77 14.04 -8.75
N LEU A 446 22.19 13.26 -9.68
CA LEU A 446 20.87 13.58 -10.23
C LEU A 446 19.78 13.49 -9.17
N SER A 447 19.88 12.56 -8.22
CA SER A 447 18.95 12.47 -7.09
C SER A 447 19.04 13.71 -6.20
N ALA A 448 20.24 14.21 -5.90
CA ALA A 448 20.41 15.43 -5.12
C ALA A 448 19.77 16.65 -5.82
N ILE A 449 19.97 16.79 -7.13
CA ILE A 449 19.33 17.86 -7.93
C ILE A 449 17.81 17.66 -7.95
N ALA A 450 17.34 16.45 -8.27
CA ALA A 450 15.93 16.14 -8.42
C ALA A 450 15.13 16.23 -7.11
N ASN A 451 15.78 16.09 -5.96
CA ASN A 451 15.17 16.30 -4.64
C ASN A 451 15.30 17.75 -4.14
N GLY A 452 15.82 18.67 -4.96
CA GLY A 452 15.89 20.10 -4.62
C GLY A 452 16.96 20.43 -3.57
N HIS A 453 18.08 19.71 -3.55
CA HIS A 453 19.18 19.98 -2.62
C HIS A 453 19.71 21.42 -2.78
N PRO A 454 20.07 22.14 -1.69
CA PRO A 454 20.53 23.54 -1.78
C PRO A 454 21.73 23.77 -2.70
N SER A 455 22.57 22.74 -2.88
CA SER A 455 23.74 22.76 -3.77
C SER A 455 23.45 22.30 -5.21
N SER A 456 22.18 22.18 -5.64
CA SER A 456 21.81 21.64 -6.96
C SER A 456 22.52 22.33 -8.12
N ALA A 457 22.63 23.67 -8.08
CA ALA A 457 23.32 24.45 -9.10
C ALA A 457 24.82 24.15 -9.17
N GLN A 458 25.46 23.96 -8.02
CA GLN A 458 26.88 23.58 -7.94
C GLN A 458 27.08 22.16 -8.48
N ILE A 459 26.27 21.19 -8.04
CA ILE A 459 26.34 19.79 -8.50
C ILE A 459 26.15 19.71 -10.02
N SER A 460 25.18 20.46 -10.56
CA SER A 460 24.92 20.53 -12.01
C SER A 460 26.10 21.10 -12.79
N ALA A 461 26.74 22.16 -12.27
CA ALA A 461 27.91 22.76 -12.89
C ALA A 461 29.14 21.84 -12.84
N GLU A 462 29.36 21.16 -11.71
CA GLU A 462 30.44 20.17 -11.52
C GLU A 462 30.27 19.01 -12.50
N LEU A 463 29.08 18.39 -12.56
CA LEU A 463 28.77 17.29 -13.48
C LEU A 463 28.99 17.69 -14.95
N THR A 464 28.49 18.87 -15.34
CA THR A 464 28.69 19.39 -16.71
C THR A 464 30.17 19.62 -17.01
N GLY A 465 30.93 20.13 -16.04
CA GLY A 465 32.37 20.34 -16.15
C GLY A 465 33.15 19.02 -16.29
N GLU A 466 32.81 18.01 -15.50
CA GLU A 466 33.45 16.69 -15.56
C GLU A 466 33.18 15.97 -16.90
N ILE A 467 31.95 16.02 -17.39
CA ILE A 467 31.61 15.46 -18.71
C ILE A 467 32.33 16.21 -19.82
N SER A 468 32.37 17.54 -19.78
CA SER A 468 33.10 18.35 -20.78
C SER A 468 34.60 18.04 -20.79
N LYS A 469 35.20 17.86 -19.61
CA LYS A 469 36.59 17.44 -19.46
C LYS A 469 36.82 16.05 -20.07
N LEU A 470 35.97 15.08 -19.75
CA LEU A 470 36.04 13.73 -20.31
C LEU A 470 35.92 13.72 -21.83
N LEU A 471 34.99 14.47 -22.41
CA LEU A 471 34.81 14.58 -23.86
C LEU A 471 36.05 15.17 -24.55
N THR A 472 36.70 16.16 -23.90
CA THR A 472 37.93 16.77 -24.40
C THR A 472 39.12 15.79 -24.33
N GLU A 473 39.29 15.11 -23.20
CA GLU A 473 40.38 14.15 -22.97
C GLU A 473 40.25 12.90 -23.86
N SER A 474 39.02 12.45 -24.10
CA SER A 474 38.72 11.31 -24.99
C SER A 474 38.76 11.67 -26.48
N ARG A 475 38.93 12.95 -26.83
CA ARG A 475 38.89 13.47 -28.21
C ARG A 475 37.62 13.04 -28.95
N ALA A 476 36.48 13.11 -28.25
CA ALA A 476 35.19 12.79 -28.84
C ALA A 476 34.94 13.63 -30.11
N SER A 477 34.30 13.03 -31.13
CA SER A 477 33.88 13.80 -32.30
C SER A 477 32.94 14.93 -31.89
N GLU A 478 32.90 16.03 -32.64
CA GLU A 478 31.99 17.14 -32.36
C GLU A 478 30.52 16.67 -32.29
N THR A 479 30.12 15.75 -33.18
CA THR A 479 28.78 15.15 -33.17
C THR A 479 28.53 14.36 -31.87
N THR A 480 29.45 13.49 -31.46
CA THR A 480 29.33 12.69 -30.23
C THR A 480 29.29 13.57 -28.98
N ALA A 481 30.19 14.56 -28.91
CA ALA A 481 30.24 15.53 -27.81
C ALA A 481 28.92 16.30 -27.72
N THR A 482 28.39 16.78 -28.84
CA THR A 482 27.10 17.50 -28.89
C THR A 482 25.95 16.62 -28.37
N VAL A 483 25.88 15.36 -28.80
CA VAL A 483 24.84 14.41 -28.34
C VAL A 483 24.92 14.21 -26.84
N ILE A 484 26.09 13.86 -26.30
CA ILE A 484 26.27 13.58 -24.86
C ILE A 484 25.96 14.84 -24.03
N THR A 485 26.47 16.00 -24.41
CA THR A 485 26.19 17.26 -23.70
C THR A 485 24.71 17.62 -23.74
N SER A 486 24.03 17.42 -24.87
CA SER A 486 22.60 17.69 -24.99
C SER A 486 21.76 16.76 -24.12
N GLU A 487 22.08 15.47 -24.09
CA GLU A 487 21.43 14.46 -23.26
C GLU A 487 21.60 14.79 -21.76
N THR A 488 22.83 15.05 -21.33
CA THR A 488 23.12 15.45 -19.95
C THR A 488 22.35 16.72 -19.56
N LYS A 489 22.34 17.74 -20.43
CA LYS A 489 21.63 18.99 -20.16
C LYS A 489 20.12 18.76 -20.03
N ALA A 490 19.52 17.91 -20.85
CA ALA A 490 18.10 17.59 -20.78
C ALA A 490 17.74 16.95 -19.43
N TRP A 491 18.52 15.95 -18.98
CA TRP A 491 18.29 15.31 -17.68
C TRP A 491 18.55 16.24 -16.49
N LEU A 492 19.57 17.09 -16.56
CA LEU A 492 19.82 18.12 -15.54
C LEU A 492 18.67 19.11 -15.44
N GLN A 493 18.11 19.57 -16.57
CA GLN A 493 16.94 20.46 -16.59
C GLN A 493 15.70 19.79 -16.02
N GLN A 494 15.46 18.52 -16.36
CA GLN A 494 14.34 17.75 -15.82
C GLN A 494 14.48 17.51 -14.32
N ALA A 495 15.68 17.17 -13.85
CA ALA A 495 15.98 17.03 -12.43
C ALA A 495 15.77 18.36 -11.69
N ASP A 496 16.31 19.46 -12.20
CA ASP A 496 16.17 20.78 -11.57
C ASP A 496 14.69 21.21 -11.49
N GLY A 497 13.92 21.04 -12.57
CA GLY A 497 12.48 21.32 -12.56
C GLY A 497 11.71 20.51 -11.52
N GLN A 498 12.04 19.22 -11.35
CA GLN A 498 11.47 18.38 -10.29
C GLN A 498 11.90 18.83 -8.89
N GLY A 499 13.16 19.23 -8.70
CA GLY A 499 13.68 19.74 -7.45
C GLY A 499 12.98 21.04 -7.02
N GLN A 500 12.78 21.97 -7.96
CA GLN A 500 12.01 23.19 -7.73
C GLN A 500 10.56 22.88 -7.32
N GLN A 501 9.93 21.88 -7.96
CA GLN A 501 8.57 21.46 -7.59
C GLN A 501 8.49 20.91 -6.16
N ILE A 502 9.47 20.11 -5.73
CA ILE A 502 9.53 19.58 -4.34
C ILE A 502 9.69 20.71 -3.33
N VAL A 503 10.59 21.67 -3.58
CA VAL A 503 10.81 22.82 -2.70
C VAL A 503 9.56 23.69 -2.60
N ALA A 504 8.91 23.95 -3.74
CA ALA A 504 7.66 24.70 -3.80
C ALA A 504 6.52 23.99 -3.03
N SER A 505 6.33 22.68 -3.25
CA SER A 505 5.32 21.90 -2.52
C SER A 505 5.60 21.88 -1.01
N SER A 506 6.84 21.61 -0.58
CA SER A 506 7.21 21.61 0.84
C SER A 506 6.94 22.98 1.52
N THR A 507 7.21 24.06 0.80
CA THR A 507 6.92 25.43 1.28
C THR A 507 5.42 25.67 1.38
N ALA A 508 4.64 25.30 0.34
CA ALA A 508 3.20 25.42 0.32
C ALA A 508 2.52 24.65 1.46
N TRP A 509 2.97 23.42 1.72
CA TRP A 509 2.49 22.62 2.86
C TRP A 509 2.80 23.27 4.21
N SER A 510 4.01 23.83 4.36
CA SER A 510 4.41 24.48 5.62
C SER A 510 3.56 25.73 5.88
N MET A 511 3.25 26.50 4.84
CA MET A 511 2.32 27.63 4.92
C MET A 511 0.90 27.16 5.27
N ARG A 512 0.35 26.18 4.55
CA ARG A 512 -0.99 25.63 4.79
C ARG A 512 -1.16 25.13 6.22
N ILE A 513 -0.21 24.34 6.74
CA ILE A 513 -0.27 23.83 8.12
C ILE A 513 -0.26 25.00 9.13
N THR A 514 0.57 26.01 8.89
CA THR A 514 0.66 27.21 9.75
C THR A 514 -0.65 28.00 9.73
N GLU A 515 -1.26 28.18 8.56
CA GLU A 515 -2.56 28.82 8.40
C GLU A 515 -3.66 28.06 9.12
N VAL A 516 -3.68 26.73 9.03
CA VAL A 516 -4.65 25.88 9.74
C VAL A 516 -4.48 25.98 11.25
N CYS A 517 -3.25 25.94 11.77
CA CYS A 517 -2.99 26.12 13.20
C CYS A 517 -3.42 27.51 13.69
N ALA A 518 -3.13 28.57 12.93
CA ALA A 518 -3.58 29.93 13.27
C ALA A 518 -5.10 30.08 13.21
N ALA A 519 -5.76 29.42 12.24
CA ALA A 519 -7.20 29.39 12.13
C ALA A 519 -7.86 28.65 13.30
N ARG A 520 -7.26 27.53 13.75
CA ARG A 520 -7.68 26.81 14.96
C ARG A 520 -7.57 27.70 16.19
N ASP A 521 -6.42 28.35 16.40
CA ASP A 521 -6.17 29.15 17.60
C ASP A 521 -7.12 30.36 17.71
N THR A 522 -7.67 30.80 16.59
CA THR A 522 -8.70 31.86 16.50
C THR A 522 -10.14 31.33 16.45
N ALA A 523 -10.33 30.01 16.54
CA ALA A 523 -11.61 29.31 16.37
C ALA A 523 -12.35 29.66 15.04
N SER A 524 -11.61 30.02 14.00
CA SER A 524 -12.15 30.40 12.68
C SER A 524 -12.33 29.21 11.73
N ILE A 525 -11.77 28.04 12.08
CA ILE A 525 -11.99 26.77 11.39
C ILE A 525 -12.66 25.76 12.32
N ARG A 526 -13.54 24.93 11.77
CA ARG A 526 -14.14 23.79 12.46
C ARG A 526 -13.69 22.50 11.80
N PHE A 527 -13.06 21.63 12.57
CA PHE A 527 -12.62 20.31 12.11
C PHE A 527 -13.77 19.30 12.12
N ALA A 528 -13.58 18.21 11.39
CA ALA A 528 -14.57 17.15 11.32
C ALA A 528 -14.70 16.41 12.66
N GLY A 529 -15.94 16.08 13.04
CA GLY A 529 -16.17 15.17 14.16
C GLY A 529 -15.78 13.73 13.82
N ARG A 530 -15.50 12.90 14.83
CA ARG A 530 -15.14 11.46 14.65
C ARG A 530 -16.15 10.69 13.81
N GLU A 531 -17.43 11.05 13.90
CA GLU A 531 -18.53 10.43 13.16
C GLU A 531 -18.49 10.68 11.64
N LEU A 532 -17.54 11.48 11.13
CA LEU A 532 -17.39 11.71 9.70
C LEU A 532 -17.12 10.38 8.99
N GLY A 533 -18.15 9.82 8.38
CA GLY A 533 -18.09 8.55 7.65
C GLY A 533 -18.43 7.28 8.43
N SER A 534 -18.87 7.37 9.68
CA SER A 534 -19.43 6.18 10.35
C SER A 534 -20.74 5.77 9.65
N PRO A 535 -20.85 4.56 9.08
CA PRO A 535 -22.13 4.08 8.58
C PRO A 535 -23.15 4.06 9.74
N PRO A 536 -24.44 4.34 9.50
CA PRO A 536 -25.45 4.13 10.53
C PRO A 536 -25.37 2.65 10.95
N ALA A 537 -25.47 2.37 12.25
CA ALA A 537 -25.30 1.05 12.87
C ALA A 537 -26.20 -0.08 12.30
N GLN A 538 -27.06 0.23 11.32
CA GLN A 538 -27.96 -0.70 10.64
C GLN A 538 -27.46 -1.18 9.27
N ALA A 539 -26.39 -0.63 8.70
CA ALA A 539 -25.88 -1.06 7.38
C ALA A 539 -24.98 -2.31 7.44
N SER A 540 -24.49 -2.69 8.62
CA SER A 540 -23.63 -3.87 8.82
C SER A 540 -24.40 -5.20 8.91
N ALA A 541 -25.74 -5.16 8.87
CA ALA A 541 -26.56 -6.37 8.85
C ALA A 541 -26.85 -6.79 7.40
N SER A 542 -26.21 -7.89 6.99
CA SER A 542 -26.50 -8.69 5.78
C SER A 542 -26.41 -7.97 4.43
N VAL A 543 -25.19 -7.81 3.90
CA VAL A 543 -24.99 -8.00 2.46
C VAL A 543 -24.79 -9.50 2.25
N ASP A 544 -25.90 -10.22 2.09
CA ASP A 544 -25.93 -11.65 1.85
C ASP A 544 -25.00 -12.05 0.70
N HIS A 545 -24.14 -13.06 0.93
CA HIS A 545 -23.33 -13.72 -0.10
C HIS A 545 -24.16 -14.32 -1.26
N HIS A 546 -25.50 -14.31 -1.18
CA HIS A 546 -26.39 -14.67 -2.30
C HIS A 546 -26.47 -13.60 -3.40
N ALA A 547 -26.05 -12.35 -3.17
CA ALA A 547 -25.99 -11.33 -4.22
C ALA A 547 -24.96 -11.69 -5.32
N GLY A 548 -23.91 -12.45 -4.99
CA GLY A 548 -22.91 -12.93 -5.95
C GLY A 548 -23.47 -13.83 -7.06
N SER A 549 -24.60 -14.50 -6.81
CA SER A 549 -25.26 -15.40 -7.78
C SER A 549 -26.09 -14.64 -8.82
N LEU A 550 -26.72 -13.53 -8.44
CA LEU A 550 -27.54 -12.70 -9.35
C LEU A 550 -26.70 -11.73 -10.21
N ILE A 551 -25.48 -11.40 -9.78
CA ILE A 551 -24.58 -10.47 -10.48
C ILE A 551 -23.98 -11.08 -11.77
N VAL A 552 -23.90 -12.41 -11.88
CA VAL A 552 -23.35 -13.11 -13.07
C VAL A 552 -24.26 -12.96 -14.31
N ALA A 553 -25.55 -12.65 -14.13
CA ALA A 553 -26.49 -12.51 -15.25
C ALA A 553 -26.49 -11.11 -15.92
N ALA A 554 -25.90 -10.08 -15.28
CA ALA A 554 -26.00 -8.69 -15.73
C ALA A 554 -24.71 -8.10 -16.33
N LEU A 555 -23.60 -8.83 -16.31
CA LEU A 555 -22.38 -8.44 -17.02
C LEU A 555 -22.47 -8.92 -18.48
N PRO A 556 -22.19 -8.08 -19.49
CA PRO A 556 -22.29 -8.48 -20.89
C PRO A 556 -21.31 -9.62 -21.18
N THR A 557 -21.87 -10.79 -21.50
CA THR A 557 -21.16 -11.92 -22.09
C THR A 557 -20.70 -11.51 -23.49
N ALA A 558 -19.47 -11.03 -23.62
CA ALA A 558 -18.80 -10.93 -24.91
C ALA A 558 -18.60 -12.34 -25.46
N THR A 559 -19.55 -12.78 -26.28
CA THR A 559 -19.50 -14.03 -27.01
C THR A 559 -18.45 -13.96 -28.12
N HIS A 560 -17.65 -15.03 -28.21
CA HIS A 560 -16.85 -15.50 -29.35
C HIS A 560 -16.84 -14.66 -30.64
N ARG A 561 -15.63 -14.28 -31.08
CA ARG A 561 -15.20 -14.49 -32.48
C ARG A 561 -13.67 -14.47 -32.67
N THR A 562 -13.17 -15.65 -33.07
CA THR A 562 -12.06 -15.99 -33.98
C THR A 562 -10.62 -15.49 -33.72
N ALA A 563 -9.73 -16.48 -33.76
CA ALA A 563 -8.27 -16.44 -33.63
C ALA A 563 -7.55 -15.68 -34.79
N PRO A 564 -6.22 -15.47 -34.69
CA PRO A 564 -5.50 -14.38 -35.32
C PRO A 564 -4.91 -14.72 -36.70
N THR A 565 -4.72 -13.72 -37.53
CA THR A 565 -3.79 -13.74 -38.66
C THR A 565 -2.56 -12.90 -38.35
N SER A 566 -1.41 -13.57 -38.38
CA SER A 566 -0.04 -13.06 -38.40
C SER A 566 0.20 -12.08 -39.55
N ILE A 567 0.93 -10.99 -39.31
CA ILE A 567 1.83 -10.38 -40.31
C ILE A 567 3.06 -9.81 -39.57
N ASP A 568 4.21 -10.41 -39.85
CA ASP A 568 5.56 -9.83 -39.72
C ASP A 568 5.79 -8.73 -40.77
N ALA A 569 6.50 -7.67 -40.40
CA ALA A 569 7.40 -6.80 -41.19
C ALA A 569 7.63 -5.52 -40.38
N ASP A 570 8.75 -5.28 -39.71
CA ASP A 570 10.11 -5.03 -40.21
C ASP A 570 10.23 -3.74 -41.09
N ILE A 571 11.08 -2.82 -40.58
CA ILE A 571 12.02 -1.93 -41.30
C ILE A 571 11.61 -0.48 -41.66
N ASP A 572 12.48 0.42 -41.17
CA ASP A 572 12.88 1.79 -41.57
C ASP A 572 11.85 2.94 -41.53
N GLY A 573 12.15 4.12 -40.99
CA GLY A 573 13.42 4.83 -40.94
C GLY A 573 13.37 6.03 -41.88
N ARG A 574 13.28 7.27 -41.34
CA ARG A 574 13.81 8.50 -41.97
C ARG A 574 13.68 9.73 -41.06
N THR A 575 14.83 10.22 -40.67
CA THR A 575 15.11 11.63 -40.37
C THR A 575 14.98 12.49 -41.64
N SER A 576 14.64 13.78 -41.48
CA SER A 576 15.42 14.93 -42.01
C SER A 576 14.57 16.15 -42.37
N THR A 577 14.96 17.28 -41.76
CA THR A 577 15.04 18.67 -42.27
C THR A 577 13.78 19.49 -42.57
N ASP A 578 13.59 20.49 -41.71
CA ASP A 578 13.07 21.87 -41.94
C ASP A 578 13.83 22.58 -43.10
N PRO A 579 13.37 23.70 -43.74
CA PRO A 579 12.98 24.95 -43.04
C PRO A 579 11.87 25.83 -43.66
N GLY A 580 11.18 26.58 -42.78
CA GLY A 580 10.90 28.02 -42.94
C GLY A 580 9.62 28.44 -43.68
N VAL A 581 8.82 29.31 -43.03
CA VAL A 581 8.34 30.62 -43.53
C VAL A 581 7.59 31.35 -42.38
N GLU A 582 7.91 32.63 -42.26
CA GLU A 582 7.38 33.67 -41.37
C GLU A 582 5.87 33.94 -41.57
N ALA A 583 5.19 34.42 -40.51
CA ALA A 583 4.46 35.71 -40.49
C ALA A 583 3.30 35.74 -39.47
N GLU A 584 3.45 36.64 -38.50
CA GLU A 584 2.47 37.65 -38.02
C GLU A 584 0.95 37.36 -37.91
N ALA A 585 0.50 37.45 -36.65
CA ALA A 585 -0.46 38.43 -36.11
C ALA A 585 -2.00 38.31 -36.34
N GLN A 586 -2.70 38.67 -35.24
CA GLN A 586 -4.09 39.13 -35.07
C GLN A 586 -5.20 38.09 -34.88
N LEU A 587 -5.55 37.78 -33.62
CA LEU A 587 -6.61 38.44 -32.82
C LEU A 587 -6.56 37.97 -31.36
#